data_AF-A0A260YUG4-F1
#
_entry.id   AF-A0A260YUG4-F1
#
_cell.length_a   1.000
_cell.length_b   1.000
_cell.length_c   1.000
_cell.angle_alpha   90.00
_cell.angle_beta   90.00
_cell.angle_gamma   90.00
#
_symmetry.space_group_name_H-M   'P 1'
#
loop_
_entity.id
_entity.type
_entity.pdbx_description
1 polymer ?
#
loop_
_entity_poly.entity_id
_entity_poly.type
_entity_poly.pdbx_seq_one_letter_code
_entity_poly.pdbx_strand_id
1 'polypeptide(L)'
;MLTELSHKEFLEFLKHGNENGHVGILELLNPLQTQIGCVSKQKVNDPFVLCLLGNEGVFKYWDLKSKQIPGSDCELGYIDQGGLCSLPVISNGDEIE
;
A
#
# COMPACT_ATOMS: atom_id res chain seq x y z
N MET A 1 -13.21 11.71 5.75
CA MET A 1 -12.44 11.78 7.02
C MET A 1 -12.93 10.61 7.85
N LEU A 2 -12.05 9.65 8.21
CA LEU A 2 -12.39 8.46 9.00
C LEU A 2 -12.70 8.86 10.46
N THR A 3 -13.80 9.60 10.66
CA THR A 3 -14.25 9.99 11.99
C THR A 3 -14.99 8.82 12.61
N GLU A 4 -14.33 8.21 13.60
CA GLU A 4 -14.85 7.24 14.59
C GLU A 4 -15.79 6.14 14.06
N LEU A 5 -15.28 5.28 13.17
CA LEU A 5 -15.91 3.98 12.94
C LEU A 5 -15.63 3.08 14.14
N SER A 6 -16.65 2.40 14.66
CA SER A 6 -16.42 1.35 15.65
C SER A 6 -15.57 0.24 15.03
N HIS A 7 -14.89 -0.53 15.89
CA HIS A 7 -14.03 -1.63 15.45
C HIS A 7 -14.77 -2.62 14.54
N LYS A 8 -16.06 -2.86 14.79
CA LYS A 8 -16.89 -3.75 13.99
C LYS A 8 -17.24 -3.14 12.63
N GLU A 9 -17.61 -1.87 12.60
CA GLU A 9 -17.96 -1.18 11.34
C GLU A 9 -16.74 -1.03 10.43
N PHE A 10 -15.56 -0.79 11.01
CA PHE A 10 -14.32 -0.78 10.27
C PHE A 10 -14.01 -2.15 9.65
N LEU A 11 -14.20 -3.24 10.41
CA LEU A 11 -14.01 -4.60 9.89
C LEU A 11 -15.01 -4.95 8.80
N GLU A 12 -16.27 -4.53 8.92
CA GLU A 12 -17.27 -4.70 7.86
C GLU A 12 -16.92 -3.90 6.61
N PHE A 13 -16.49 -2.65 6.75
CA PHE A 13 -15.99 -1.84 5.64
C PHE A 13 -14.85 -2.53 4.88
N LEU A 14 -13.88 -3.10 5.61
CA LEU A 14 -12.76 -3.84 5.04
C LEU A 14 -13.20 -5.08 4.26
N LYS A 15 -14.17 -5.86 4.80
CA LYS A 15 -14.70 -7.05 4.13
C LYS A 15 -15.35 -6.72 2.78
N HIS A 16 -16.05 -5.59 2.71
CA HIS A 16 -16.72 -5.12 1.49
C HIS A 16 -15.85 -4.19 0.63
N GLY A 17 -14.55 -4.07 0.92
CA GLY A 17 -13.65 -3.11 0.27
C GLY A 17 -13.60 -3.24 -1.26
N ASN A 18 -13.66 -4.48 -1.76
CA ASN A 18 -13.65 -4.77 -3.20
C ASN A 18 -14.98 -4.48 -3.90
N GLU A 19 -16.10 -4.48 -3.17
CA GLU A 19 -17.43 -4.23 -3.73
C GLU A 19 -17.70 -2.73 -3.89
N ASN A 20 -17.05 -1.91 -3.05
CA ASN A 20 -17.21 -0.45 -3.03
C ASN A 20 -16.26 0.28 -3.99
N GLY A 21 -15.52 -0.44 -4.84
CA GLY A 21 -14.64 0.11 -5.89
C GLY A 21 -13.29 0.66 -5.42
N HIS A 22 -13.19 1.18 -4.19
CA HIS A 22 -11.91 1.52 -3.54
C HIS A 22 -12.03 1.51 -2.01
N VAL A 23 -10.95 1.22 -1.29
CA VAL A 23 -10.88 1.40 0.18
C VAL A 23 -10.21 2.71 0.61
N GLY A 24 -10.03 3.65 -0.33
CA GLY A 24 -9.41 4.94 -0.08
C GLY A 24 -7.95 4.81 0.37
N ILE A 25 -7.59 5.45 1.48
CA ILE A 25 -6.20 5.46 1.98
C ILE A 25 -5.67 4.06 2.34
N LEU A 26 -6.57 3.12 2.65
CA LEU A 26 -6.19 1.74 2.97
C LEU A 26 -5.72 0.97 1.73
N GLU A 27 -5.89 1.51 0.53
CA GLU A 27 -5.36 0.87 -0.68
C GLU A 27 -3.82 0.89 -0.68
N LEU A 28 -3.19 1.90 -0.04
CA LEU A 28 -1.73 1.98 0.15
C LEU A 28 -1.13 0.79 0.91
N LEU A 29 -1.99 0.03 1.55
CA LEU A 29 -1.66 -1.08 2.42
C LEU A 29 -1.78 -2.43 1.68
N ASN A 30 -2.15 -2.41 0.40
CA ASN A 30 -2.24 -3.60 -0.41
C ASN A 30 -0.83 -4.07 -0.82
N PRO A 31 -0.34 -5.23 -0.33
CA PRO A 31 1.02 -5.69 -0.61
C PRO A 31 1.26 -6.03 -2.10
N LEU A 32 0.19 -6.20 -2.89
CA LEU A 32 0.29 -6.45 -4.34
C LEU A 32 0.52 -5.16 -5.16
N GLN A 33 0.32 -3.99 -4.54
CA GLN A 33 0.52 -2.70 -5.19
C GLN A 33 1.89 -2.12 -4.85
N THR A 34 2.86 -2.38 -5.73
CA THR A 34 4.26 -2.00 -5.55
C THR A 34 4.64 -0.69 -6.24
N GLN A 35 3.71 -0.05 -6.94
CA GLN A 35 3.92 1.15 -7.73
C GLN A 35 2.93 2.24 -7.35
N ILE A 36 3.40 3.48 -7.32
CA ILE A 36 2.58 4.67 -7.09
C ILE A 36 2.95 5.75 -8.11
N GLY A 37 1.94 6.30 -8.77
CA GLY A 37 2.08 7.44 -9.67
C GLY A 37 1.16 8.56 -9.22
N CYS A 38 1.69 9.76 -9.02
CA CYS A 38 0.92 10.90 -8.55
C CYS A 38 0.99 12.09 -9.52
N VAL A 39 -0.11 12.82 -9.63
CA VAL A 39 -0.18 14.11 -10.31
C VAL A 39 -0.73 15.14 -9.33
N SER A 40 -0.12 16.33 -9.33
CA SER A 40 -0.65 17.47 -8.58
C SER A 40 -1.18 18.52 -9.55
N LYS A 41 -2.27 19.16 -9.15
CA LYS A 41 -2.81 20.32 -9.85
C LYS A 41 -2.91 21.47 -8.88
N GLN A 42 -2.09 22.50 -9.11
CA GLN A 42 -2.11 23.71 -8.31
C GLN A 42 -3.04 24.73 -8.98
N LYS A 43 -4.34 24.66 -8.69
CA LYS A 43 -5.29 25.73 -9.01
C LYS A 43 -5.46 26.63 -7.78
N VAL A 44 -5.59 27.94 -8.01
CA VAL A 44 -5.66 28.98 -6.96
C VAL A 44 -6.72 28.71 -5.89
N ASN A 45 -7.83 28.03 -6.24
CA ASN A 45 -8.96 27.80 -5.32
C ASN A 45 -9.23 26.32 -4.99
N ASP A 46 -8.49 25.37 -5.60
CA ASP A 46 -8.74 23.93 -5.39
C ASP A 46 -7.49 23.11 -5.78
N PRO A 47 -6.44 23.13 -4.96
CA PRO A 47 -5.28 22.29 -5.17
C PRO A 47 -5.61 20.83 -4.84
N PHE A 48 -5.28 19.91 -5.74
CA PHE A 48 -5.41 18.47 -5.45
C PHE A 48 -4.16 17.69 -5.85
N VAL A 49 -3.97 16.56 -5.18
CA VAL A 49 -3.04 15.50 -5.56
C VAL A 49 -3.86 14.25 -5.81
N LEU A 50 -3.73 13.69 -7.01
CA LEU A 50 -4.32 12.41 -7.38
C LEU A 50 -3.18 11.40 -7.49
N CYS A 51 -3.26 10.31 -6.73
CA CYS A 51 -2.35 9.18 -6.87
C CYS A 51 -3.11 7.96 -7.36
N LEU A 52 -2.47 7.19 -8.24
CA LEU A 52 -2.91 5.89 -8.69
C LEU A 52 -1.90 4.85 -8.18
N LEU A 53 -2.42 3.72 -7.72
CA LEU A 53 -1.64 2.60 -7.19
C LEU A 53 -1.70 1.44 -8.18
N GLY A 54 -0.57 0.77 -8.37
CA GLY A 54 -0.41 -0.32 -9.32
C GLY A 54 0.53 -1.41 -8.77
N ASN A 55 0.52 -2.63 -9.30
CA ASN A 55 -0.41 -3.13 -10.33
C ASN A 55 -1.84 -3.23 -9.80
N GLU A 56 -2.84 -3.30 -10.69
CA GLU A 56 -4.24 -3.48 -10.26
C GLU A 56 -4.33 -4.67 -9.31
N GLY A 57 -4.88 -4.42 -8.13
CA GLY A 57 -4.92 -5.38 -7.04
C GLY A 57 -6.33 -5.54 -6.52
N VAL A 58 -6.68 -6.75 -6.14
CA VAL A 58 -7.82 -6.98 -5.25
C VAL A 58 -7.39 -6.53 -3.87
N PHE A 59 -8.16 -5.66 -3.22
CA PHE A 59 -7.90 -5.27 -1.84
C PHE A 59 -7.87 -6.53 -0.98
N LYS A 60 -6.71 -6.81 -0.40
CA LYS A 60 -6.50 -7.88 0.56
C LYS A 60 -6.05 -7.26 1.85
N TYR A 61 -6.94 -7.30 2.84
CA TYR A 61 -6.57 -6.97 4.19
C TYR A 61 -5.64 -8.03 4.76
N TRP A 62 -4.64 -7.61 5.51
CA TRP A 62 -3.74 -8.51 6.22
C TRP A 62 -4.42 -9.20 7.39
N ASP A 63 -4.01 -10.43 7.67
CA ASP A 63 -4.40 -11.06 8.91
C ASP A 63 -3.68 -10.38 10.08
N LEU A 64 -4.39 -9.53 10.82
CA LEU A 64 -3.88 -8.90 12.05
C LEU A 64 -3.47 -9.91 13.13
N LYS A 65 -3.88 -11.17 13.01
CA LYS A 65 -3.52 -12.25 13.94
C LYS A 65 -2.37 -13.11 13.41
N SER A 66 -1.79 -12.75 12.26
CA SER A 66 -0.64 -13.42 11.70
C SER A 66 0.51 -13.45 12.70
N LYS A 67 1.14 -14.62 12.82
CA LYS A 67 2.37 -14.82 13.60
C LYS A 67 3.62 -14.84 12.72
N GLN A 68 3.48 -14.50 11.44
CA GLN A 68 4.62 -14.44 10.53
C GLN A 68 5.51 -13.26 10.87
N ILE A 69 6.79 -13.39 10.54
CA ILE A 69 7.77 -12.32 10.71
C ILE A 69 7.58 -11.35 9.53
N PRO A 70 7.31 -10.05 9.76
CA PRO A 70 7.20 -9.09 8.68
C PRO A 70 8.46 -9.10 7.78
N GLY A 71 8.27 -9.05 6.46
CA GLY A 71 9.36 -9.05 5.48
C GLY A 71 10.02 -10.42 5.24
N SER A 72 9.64 -11.49 5.95
CA SER A 72 10.28 -12.80 5.77
C SER A 72 9.93 -13.53 4.48
N ASP A 73 8.90 -13.09 3.76
CA ASP A 73 8.35 -13.73 2.56
C ASP A 73 8.30 -12.73 1.39
N CYS A 74 9.41 -12.05 1.14
CA CYS A 74 9.52 -11.13 0.01
C CYS A 74 9.67 -11.88 -1.30
N GLU A 75 8.99 -11.38 -2.34
CA GLU A 75 9.13 -11.90 -3.70
C GLU A 75 10.56 -11.77 -4.22
N LEU A 76 10.92 -12.61 -5.18
CA LEU A 76 12.24 -12.58 -5.82
C LEU A 76 12.56 -11.18 -6.36
N GLY A 77 13.74 -10.67 -6.00
CA GLY A 77 14.18 -9.33 -6.38
C GLY A 77 13.80 -8.23 -5.39
N TYR A 78 13.05 -8.56 -4.33
CA TYR A 78 12.77 -7.67 -3.20
C TYR A 78 13.55 -8.13 -1.96
N ILE A 79 13.88 -7.19 -1.09
CA ILE A 79 14.51 -7.45 0.20
C ILE A 79 13.69 -6.86 1.35
N ASP A 80 13.79 -7.49 2.51
CA ASP A 80 13.22 -6.95 3.74
C ASP A 80 13.95 -5.66 4.13
N GLN A 81 13.20 -4.59 4.23
CA GLN A 81 13.63 -3.32 4.82
C GLN A 81 12.65 -2.93 5.92
N GLY A 82 12.99 -3.31 7.16
CA GLY A 82 12.21 -2.91 8.34
C GLY A 82 10.82 -3.55 8.40
N GLY A 83 10.67 -4.78 7.89
CA GLY A 83 9.41 -5.52 7.84
C GLY A 83 8.60 -5.30 6.57
N LEU A 84 9.13 -4.56 5.59
CA LEU A 84 8.50 -4.28 4.30
C LEU A 84 9.38 -4.79 3.15
N CYS A 85 8.75 -5.41 2.16
CA CYS A 85 9.44 -5.83 0.95
C CYS A 85 9.65 -4.64 0.02
N SER A 86 10.90 -4.40 -0.35
CA SER A 86 11.32 -3.22 -1.11
C SER A 86 12.37 -3.59 -2.14
N LEU A 87 12.53 -2.75 -3.16
CA LEU A 87 13.63 -2.90 -4.09
C LEU A 87 14.96 -2.73 -3.33
N PRO A 88 15.99 -3.53 -3.65
CA PRO A 88 17.32 -3.34 -3.13
C PRO A 88 17.77 -1.90 -3.38
N VAL A 89 18.24 -1.23 -2.33
CA VAL A 89 18.88 0.08 -2.50
C VAL A 89 20.22 -0.18 -3.18
N ILE A 90 20.31 0.16 -4.46
CA ILE A 90 21.60 0.19 -5.15
C ILE A 90 22.27 1.50 -4.77
N SER A 91 23.22 1.45 -3.84
CA SER A 91 24.18 2.53 -3.66
C SER A 91 25.01 2.63 -4.94
N ASN A 92 25.07 3.82 -5.57
CA ASN A 92 25.94 4.12 -6.71
C ASN A 92 27.42 4.06 -6.28
N GLY A 93 27.90 2.88 -5.94
CA GLY A 93 29.22 2.62 -5.37
C GLY A 93 29.63 1.14 -5.37
N ASP A 94 28.69 0.22 -5.59
CA ASP A 94 29.02 -1.19 -5.78
C ASP A 94 28.96 -1.53 -7.27
N GLU A 95 30.09 -1.32 -7.95
CA GLU A 95 30.36 -1.95 -9.23
C GLU A 95 30.22 -3.47 -9.06
N ILE A 96 29.32 -4.07 -9.83
CA ILE A 96 29.17 -5.52 -9.91
C ILE A 96 30.45 -6.06 -10.55
N GLU A 97 31.21 -6.85 -9.79
CA GLU A 97 32.40 -7.58 -10.23
C GLU A 97 32.11 -8.55 -11.38
#